data_AF-A0A662BMP6-F1
#
_entry.id   AF-A0A662BMP6-F1
#
_cell.length_a   1.000
_cell.length_b   1.000
_cell.length_c   1.000
_cell.angle_alpha   90.00
_cell.angle_beta   90.00
_cell.angle_gamma   90.00
#
_symmetry.space_group_name_H-M   'P 1'
#
loop_
_entity.id
_entity.type
_entity.pdbx_description
1 polymer ?
#
loop_
_entity_poly.entity_id
_entity_poly.type
_entity_poly.pdbx_seq_one_letter_code
_entity_poly.pdbx_strand_id
1 'polypeptide(L)'
;EYTEFNKPDEIKEKFPAIFHFLPKLEKLEQIIHSPATVEFATETFNNKSLFAVLQLNKSEMTGRAILLAAIEMYKEKLIEATDIIDLIQTYHLKQVFSPTIDEKDLDKQKLFCSGFAILPRSAISVNIYFSAEQALKAKKNGEKVGFCKEEFVPSDTVVMSEVDAIISLNPAAIHVVTACMRYGVQAFLNLEKQGVHLKSKQLINKDNTSINEGDWITLNSTTKSIYLGKAKMRPARLLQFVDGKEVELENGKEIVFKKLAKAYQKYQEIIERLKQSEIAGFNELIKILRNEKDNNNAQHFTNEWFKRNEQEYTEQILKCELGSHQEQQSIFLLLSLEYKVNFFKKIIPICIERNLQGYTAGSFMVGRFLTIMLPVAFWKNFSEAEILFLLNESVLFDKYIHILYEVGERNISKARHKILQEGLQEINLRTSNTKNFTSLKLAFNNWDKLNKNVSFKLDVETTKLIEELKLPYGKLYDYTKPWSLSKLQKICDEEKIPLPDENQQ
;
A
#
# COMPACT_ATOMS: atom_id res chain seq x y z
N GLU A 1 26.89 30.24 10.96
CA GLU A 1 28.05 29.45 10.53
C GLU A 1 27.94 28.06 11.14
N TYR A 2 28.13 27.00 10.35
CA TYR A 2 28.23 25.64 10.89
C TYR A 2 29.69 25.42 11.31
N THR A 3 29.92 25.06 12.57
CA THR A 3 31.26 24.67 13.05
C THR A 3 31.32 23.16 13.13
N GLU A 4 32.24 22.54 12.39
CA GLU A 4 32.49 21.09 12.45
C GLU A 4 33.71 20.82 13.32
N PHE A 5 33.62 19.81 14.19
CA PHE A 5 34.72 19.32 15.01
C PHE A 5 35.05 17.89 14.60
N ASN A 6 36.31 17.62 14.25
CA ASN A 6 36.72 16.30 13.79
C ASN A 6 37.36 15.46 14.90
N LYS A 7 37.68 16.08 16.04
CA LYS A 7 38.29 15.41 17.20
C LYS A 7 37.54 15.75 18.49
N PRO A 8 37.30 14.76 19.38
CA PRO A 8 36.66 15.01 20.67
C PRO A 8 37.36 16.07 21.53
N ASP A 9 38.69 16.16 21.45
CA ASP A 9 39.48 17.13 22.25
C ASP A 9 39.14 18.59 21.90
N GLU A 10 38.84 18.87 20.63
CA GLU A 10 38.43 20.22 20.18
C GLU A 10 37.07 20.62 20.78
N ILE A 11 36.19 19.65 21.02
CA ILE A 11 34.88 19.85 21.67
C ILE A 11 35.10 20.12 23.16
N LYS A 12 36.06 19.46 23.81
CA LYS A 12 36.34 19.64 25.24
C LYS A 12 36.70 21.09 25.58
N GLU A 13 37.52 21.73 24.75
CA GLU A 13 37.96 23.10 24.96
C GLU A 13 36.83 24.12 24.75
N LYS A 14 36.00 23.91 23.72
CA LYS A 14 34.98 24.88 23.32
C LYS A 14 33.60 24.64 23.96
N PHE A 15 33.28 23.39 24.26
CA PHE A 15 31.99 22.93 24.80
C PHE A 15 32.17 21.74 25.78
N PRO A 16 32.77 21.95 26.96
CA PRO A 16 33.09 20.88 27.91
C PRO A 16 31.86 20.09 28.37
N ALA A 17 30.69 20.74 28.48
CA ALA A 17 29.42 20.10 28.80
C ALA A 17 29.04 18.99 27.79
N ILE A 18 29.23 19.26 26.49
CA ILE A 18 28.92 18.32 25.41
C ILE A 18 29.93 17.17 25.43
N PHE A 19 31.21 17.47 25.62
CA PHE A 19 32.26 16.45 25.68
C PHE A 19 31.98 15.39 26.74
N HIS A 20 31.53 15.79 27.93
CA HIS A 20 31.16 14.85 28.99
C HIS A 20 29.90 14.02 28.68
N PHE A 21 29.04 14.51 27.79
CA PHE A 21 27.83 13.80 27.37
C PHE A 21 28.06 12.84 26.20
N LEU A 22 29.11 12.99 25.39
CA LEU A 22 29.39 12.11 24.24
C LEU A 22 29.29 10.60 24.56
N PRO A 23 29.85 10.09 25.67
CA PRO A 23 29.75 8.65 25.99
C PRO A 23 28.33 8.19 26.37
N LYS A 24 27.37 9.11 26.52
CA LYS A 24 25.96 8.80 26.81
C LYS A 24 25.10 8.69 25.55
N LEU A 25 25.60 9.14 24.38
CA LEU A 25 24.83 9.13 23.14
C LEU A 25 24.40 7.71 22.74
N GLU A 26 25.31 6.73 22.84
CA GLU A 26 24.99 5.32 22.59
C GLU A 26 23.84 4.81 23.48
N LYS A 27 23.79 5.25 24.75
CA LYS A 27 22.69 4.89 25.65
C LYS A 27 21.36 5.48 25.20
N LEU A 28 21.37 6.68 24.64
CA LEU A 28 20.14 7.27 24.08
C LEU A 28 19.64 6.45 22.90
N GLU A 29 20.54 6.03 22.01
CA GLU A 29 20.22 5.19 20.87
C GLU A 29 19.67 3.81 21.28
N GLN A 30 20.25 3.20 22.32
CA GLN A 30 19.73 1.96 22.94
C GLN A 30 18.33 2.16 23.50
N ILE A 31 18.06 3.27 24.20
CA ILE A 31 16.74 3.55 24.79
C ILE A 31 15.66 3.70 23.72
N ILE A 32 15.97 4.33 22.58
CA ILE A 32 14.98 4.58 21.52
C ILE A 32 15.01 3.55 20.38
N HIS A 33 15.93 2.58 20.46
CA HIS A 33 16.16 1.55 19.45
C HIS A 33 16.31 2.14 18.03
N SER A 34 17.10 3.20 17.89
CA SER A 34 17.21 3.99 16.65
C SER A 34 18.42 4.93 16.71
N PRO A 35 18.97 5.35 15.54
CA PRO A 35 19.76 6.57 15.50
C PRO A 35 18.97 7.75 16.09
N ALA A 36 19.64 8.59 16.86
CA ALA A 36 19.02 9.61 17.70
C ALA A 36 19.27 11.03 17.22
N THR A 37 18.19 11.82 17.14
CA THR A 37 18.26 13.28 17.07
C THR A 37 18.01 13.83 18.47
N VAL A 38 18.99 14.55 19.00
CA VAL A 38 18.96 15.09 20.37
C VAL A 38 18.94 16.61 20.31
N GLU A 39 17.89 17.22 20.85
CA GLU A 39 17.91 18.65 21.18
C GLU A 39 18.40 18.80 22.62
N PHE A 40 19.38 19.67 22.83
CA PHE A 40 19.98 19.85 24.14
C PHE A 40 20.29 21.33 24.42
N ALA A 41 20.40 21.65 25.70
CA ALA A 41 20.90 22.93 26.18
C ALA A 41 22.06 22.70 27.17
N THR A 42 23.00 23.63 27.17
CA THR A 42 24.12 23.62 28.12
C THR A 42 24.21 24.95 28.83
N GLU A 43 24.43 24.93 30.13
CA GLU A 43 24.66 26.12 30.93
C GLU A 43 25.93 25.93 31.76
N THR A 44 26.82 26.91 31.74
CA THR A 44 28.05 26.87 32.54
C THR A 44 28.04 28.02 33.55
N PHE A 45 28.10 27.70 34.83
CA PHE A 45 28.16 28.66 35.92
C PHE A 45 29.17 28.18 36.97
N ASN A 46 30.06 29.07 37.44
CA ASN A 46 31.10 28.76 38.44
C ASN A 46 31.90 27.48 38.15
N ASN A 47 32.39 27.29 36.91
CA ASN A 47 33.10 26.09 36.43
C ASN A 47 32.32 24.77 36.55
N LYS A 48 31.00 24.82 36.74
CA LYS A 48 30.10 23.68 36.65
C LYS A 48 29.29 23.80 35.39
N SER A 49 29.17 22.71 34.66
CA SER A 49 28.36 22.66 33.44
C SER A 49 27.16 21.76 33.65
N LEU A 50 25.97 22.27 33.34
CA LEU A 50 24.74 21.52 33.21
C LEU A 50 24.56 21.15 31.73
N PHE A 51 24.18 19.91 31.47
CA PHE A 51 23.72 19.44 30.17
C PHE A 51 22.30 18.92 30.34
N ALA A 52 21.36 19.50 29.61
CA ALA A 52 19.96 19.09 29.62
C ALA A 52 19.56 18.58 28.23
N VAL A 53 19.03 17.36 28.17
CA VAL A 53 18.31 16.88 26.98
C VAL A 53 16.93 17.50 27.00
N LEU A 54 16.60 18.28 25.97
CA LEU A 54 15.30 18.92 25.79
C LEU A 54 14.34 18.02 25.03
N GLN A 55 14.82 17.38 23.96
CA GLN A 55 14.06 16.41 23.17
C GLN A 55 14.96 15.28 22.69
N LEU A 56 14.38 14.09 22.57
CA LEU A 56 15.00 12.90 22.03
C LEU A 56 14.05 12.26 21.02
N ASN A 57 14.43 12.30 19.74
CA ASN A 57 13.62 11.81 18.64
C ASN A 57 14.41 10.78 17.83
N LYS A 58 13.70 9.88 17.14
CA LYS A 58 14.32 9.04 16.10
C LYS A 58 14.80 9.94 14.97
N SER A 59 16.01 9.73 14.47
CA SER A 59 16.55 10.56 13.39
C SER A 59 15.85 10.29 12.07
N GLU A 60 15.43 11.37 11.40
CA GLU A 60 15.06 11.29 9.99
C GLU A 60 16.32 11.16 9.13
N MET A 61 16.40 10.07 8.36
CA MET A 61 17.57 9.73 7.58
C MET A 61 17.20 9.37 6.15
N THR A 62 18.15 9.55 5.23
CA THR A 62 17.98 9.03 3.86
C THR A 62 18.12 7.51 3.86
N GLY A 63 17.54 6.85 2.85
CA GLY A 63 17.54 5.39 2.77
C GLY A 63 18.92 4.74 2.84
N ARG A 64 19.95 5.41 2.29
CA ARG A 64 21.35 4.95 2.40
C ARG A 64 21.88 5.06 3.83
N ALA A 65 21.57 6.16 4.52
CA ALA A 65 22.07 6.43 5.86
C ALA A 65 21.42 5.49 6.88
N ILE A 66 20.09 5.34 6.84
CA ILE A 66 19.39 4.44 7.77
C ILE A 66 19.77 2.97 7.56
N LEU A 67 20.00 2.55 6.31
CA LEU A 67 20.43 1.17 6.03
C LEU A 67 21.83 0.90 6.60
N LEU A 68 22.76 1.85 6.50
CA LEU A 68 24.08 1.73 7.10
C LEU A 68 23.98 1.74 8.64
N ALA A 69 23.31 2.74 9.19
CA ALA A 69 23.20 2.95 10.64
C ALA A 69 22.51 1.77 11.33
N ALA A 70 21.34 1.33 10.85
CA ALA A 70 20.60 0.22 11.47
C ALA A 70 21.41 -1.09 11.45
N ILE A 71 22.15 -1.37 10.36
CA ILE A 71 22.97 -2.58 10.28
C ILE A 71 24.20 -2.49 11.17
N GLU A 72 24.78 -1.31 11.35
CA GLU A 72 25.89 -1.08 12.28
C GLU A 72 25.42 -1.24 13.73
N MET A 73 24.32 -0.58 14.10
CA MET A 73 23.68 -0.72 15.42
C MET A 73 23.32 -2.17 15.76
N TYR A 74 22.83 -2.94 14.79
CA TYR A 74 22.54 -4.37 14.97
C TYR A 74 23.81 -5.19 15.21
N LYS A 75 24.90 -4.90 14.49
CA LYS A 75 26.19 -5.57 14.70
C LYS A 75 26.78 -5.26 16.07
N GLU A 76 26.58 -4.03 16.54
CA GLU A 76 26.99 -3.56 17.87
C GLU A 76 26.03 -4.02 18.98
N LYS A 77 24.95 -4.72 18.64
CA LYS A 77 23.92 -5.21 19.58
C LYS A 77 23.21 -4.09 20.34
N LEU A 78 23.10 -2.91 19.72
CA LEU A 78 22.31 -1.79 20.23
C LEU A 78 20.83 -1.96 19.94
N ILE A 79 20.50 -2.72 18.89
CA ILE A 79 19.14 -3.03 18.45
C ILE A 79 19.02 -4.51 18.07
N GLU A 80 17.79 -5.02 18.12
CA GLU A 80 17.46 -6.38 17.72
C GLU A 80 17.09 -6.47 16.23
N ALA A 81 16.94 -7.70 15.73
CA ALA A 81 16.57 -7.93 14.33
C ALA A 81 15.20 -7.34 13.98
N THR A 82 14.24 -7.38 14.92
CA THR A 82 12.89 -6.81 14.76
C THR A 82 12.92 -5.29 14.62
N ASP A 83 13.83 -4.61 15.34
CA ASP A 83 13.98 -3.15 15.26
C ASP A 83 14.39 -2.70 13.84
N ILE A 84 15.15 -3.51 13.11
CA ILE A 84 15.55 -3.20 11.73
C ILE A 84 14.34 -3.07 10.80
N ILE A 85 13.29 -3.91 10.97
CA ILE A 85 12.06 -3.82 10.18
C ILE A 85 11.33 -2.50 10.47
N ASP A 86 11.42 -2.01 11.70
CA ASP A 86 10.79 -0.77 12.14
C ASP A 86 11.57 0.47 11.73
N LEU A 87 12.90 0.39 11.63
CA LEU A 87 13.73 1.51 11.17
C LEU A 87 13.73 1.63 9.64
N ILE A 88 13.86 0.52 8.92
CA ILE A 88 14.00 0.52 7.46
C ILE A 88 12.62 0.38 6.79
N GLN A 89 11.95 1.53 6.66
CA GLN A 89 10.69 1.67 5.93
C GLN A 89 10.81 1.42 4.42
N THR A 90 9.69 1.05 3.77
CA THR A 90 9.58 0.81 2.32
C THR A 90 10.22 1.91 1.48
N TYR A 91 9.96 3.17 1.82
CA TYR A 91 10.48 4.29 1.06
C TYR A 91 12.00 4.42 1.14
N HIS A 92 12.63 4.01 2.25
CA HIS A 92 14.09 4.01 2.38
C HIS A 92 14.72 3.10 1.33
N LEU A 93 14.20 1.88 1.20
CA LEU A 93 14.66 0.95 0.17
C LEU A 93 14.39 1.50 -1.23
N LYS A 94 13.21 2.09 -1.47
CA LYS A 94 12.95 2.74 -2.75
C LYS A 94 13.93 3.85 -3.07
N GLN A 95 14.35 4.68 -2.12
CA GLN A 95 15.39 5.69 -2.39
C GLN A 95 16.71 5.07 -2.80
N VAL A 96 17.09 3.96 -2.17
CA VAL A 96 18.32 3.23 -2.48
C VAL A 96 18.26 2.63 -3.89
N PHE A 97 17.08 2.16 -4.29
CA PHE A 97 16.84 1.46 -5.56
C PHE A 97 16.18 2.29 -6.65
N SER A 98 15.95 3.59 -6.42
CA SER A 98 15.34 4.46 -7.41
C SER A 98 16.32 4.77 -8.54
N PRO A 99 15.87 4.72 -9.80
CA PRO A 99 16.61 5.29 -10.91
C PRO A 99 16.91 6.78 -10.67
N THR A 100 17.99 7.26 -11.25
CA THR A 100 18.32 8.70 -11.28
C THR A 100 18.16 9.24 -12.70
N ILE A 101 18.02 10.55 -12.85
CA ILE A 101 17.95 11.15 -14.19
C ILE A 101 19.37 11.23 -14.77
N ASP A 102 19.51 10.99 -16.08
CA ASP A 102 20.73 11.33 -16.83
C ASP A 102 20.94 12.84 -16.77
N GLU A 103 22.07 13.30 -16.21
CA GLU A 103 22.35 14.74 -16.03
C GLU A 103 22.32 15.49 -17.37
N LYS A 104 22.84 14.88 -18.45
CA LYS A 104 22.84 15.48 -19.79
C LYS A 104 21.44 15.60 -20.38
N ASP A 105 20.53 14.74 -19.93
CA ASP A 105 19.13 14.80 -20.33
C ASP A 105 18.36 15.80 -19.48
N LEU A 106 18.61 15.82 -18.16
CA LEU A 106 18.00 16.77 -17.23
C LEU A 106 18.21 18.22 -17.65
N ASP A 107 19.41 18.57 -18.12
CA ASP A 107 19.75 19.91 -18.61
C ASP A 107 18.92 20.34 -19.84
N LYS A 108 18.34 19.38 -20.57
CA LYS A 108 17.49 19.62 -21.74
C LYS A 108 16.00 19.65 -21.39
N GLN A 109 15.61 19.14 -20.23
CA GLN A 109 14.22 19.05 -19.84
C GLN A 109 13.67 20.44 -19.48
N LYS A 110 12.48 20.77 -20.00
CA LYS A 110 11.83 22.04 -19.68
C LYS A 110 11.17 21.95 -18.31
N LEU A 111 11.60 22.82 -17.39
CA LEU A 111 10.99 22.96 -16.07
C LEU A 111 9.51 23.39 -16.23
N PHE A 112 8.60 22.67 -15.58
CA PHE A 112 7.20 23.05 -15.48
C PHE A 112 6.95 23.88 -14.22
N CYS A 113 7.36 23.35 -13.06
CA CYS A 113 7.31 24.08 -11.79
C CYS A 113 8.23 23.40 -10.73
N SER A 114 8.54 24.14 -9.68
CA SER A 114 9.02 23.57 -8.40
C SER A 114 7.84 23.01 -7.59
N GLY A 115 8.12 22.24 -6.54
CA GLY A 115 7.09 21.73 -5.63
C GLY A 115 7.64 21.13 -4.33
N PHE A 116 6.76 20.65 -3.46
CA PHE A 116 7.17 19.95 -2.24
C PHE A 116 7.18 18.44 -2.46
N ALA A 117 8.37 17.85 -2.52
CA ALA A 117 8.54 16.40 -2.68
C ALA A 117 8.49 15.67 -1.33
N ILE A 118 7.68 14.61 -1.22
CA ILE A 118 7.59 13.80 0.01
C ILE A 118 8.75 12.80 0.12
N LEU A 119 9.01 12.04 -0.94
CA LEU A 119 10.12 11.09 -0.95
C LEU A 119 11.38 11.79 -1.45
N PRO A 120 12.44 11.89 -0.64
CA PRO A 120 13.68 12.54 -1.06
C PRO A 120 14.55 11.64 -1.95
N ARG A 121 15.36 12.25 -2.82
CA ARG A 121 16.43 11.60 -3.62
C ARG A 121 15.97 10.48 -4.58
N SER A 122 14.78 10.59 -5.11
CA SER A 122 14.18 9.74 -6.15
C SER A 122 13.71 10.55 -7.35
N ALA A 123 13.71 9.91 -8.52
CA ALA A 123 13.16 10.48 -9.74
C ALA A 123 12.35 9.43 -10.52
N ILE A 124 11.28 9.88 -11.17
CA ILE A 124 10.40 9.02 -11.95
C ILE A 124 9.74 9.79 -13.08
N SER A 125 9.58 9.16 -14.24
CA SER A 125 8.71 9.64 -15.30
C SER A 125 7.40 8.86 -15.28
N VAL A 126 6.28 9.57 -15.42
CA VAL A 126 4.93 9.01 -15.39
C VAL A 126 4.02 9.71 -16.40
N ASN A 127 2.99 9.01 -16.87
CA ASN A 127 1.84 9.58 -17.57
C ASN A 127 0.86 10.13 -16.53
N ILE A 128 0.46 11.40 -16.67
CA ILE A 128 -0.43 12.05 -15.71
C ILE A 128 -1.91 11.75 -16.01
N TYR A 129 -2.71 11.51 -14.97
CA TYR A 129 -4.16 11.32 -15.07
C TYR A 129 -4.88 12.13 -14.00
N PHE A 130 -6.10 12.58 -14.31
CA PHE A 130 -6.89 13.45 -13.42
C PHE A 130 -8.13 12.76 -12.83
N SER A 131 -8.34 11.48 -13.12
CA SER A 131 -9.36 10.65 -12.46
C SER A 131 -8.80 9.30 -12.01
N ALA A 132 -9.32 8.80 -10.89
CA ALA A 132 -8.95 7.51 -10.33
C ALA A 132 -9.22 6.36 -11.31
N GLU A 133 -10.36 6.39 -12.00
CA GLU A 133 -10.73 5.36 -12.97
C GLU A 133 -9.70 5.26 -14.11
N GLN A 134 -9.31 6.38 -14.70
CA GLN A 134 -8.32 6.37 -15.80
C GLN A 134 -6.94 5.99 -15.30
N ALA A 135 -6.52 6.50 -14.13
CA ALA A 135 -5.26 6.13 -13.50
C ALA A 135 -5.16 4.63 -13.25
N LEU A 136 -6.19 4.01 -12.66
CA LEU A 136 -6.22 2.57 -12.39
C LEU A 136 -6.31 1.74 -13.67
N LYS A 137 -7.04 2.20 -14.68
CA LYS A 137 -7.11 1.55 -15.99
C LYS A 137 -5.74 1.54 -16.68
N ALA A 138 -5.06 2.69 -16.73
CA ALA A 138 -3.71 2.79 -17.27
C ALA A 138 -2.71 1.92 -16.50
N LYS A 139 -2.84 1.88 -15.17
CA LYS A 139 -2.01 1.01 -14.33
C LYS A 139 -2.18 -0.47 -14.66
N LYS A 140 -3.43 -0.92 -14.86
CA LYS A 140 -3.74 -2.29 -15.30
C LYS A 140 -3.15 -2.62 -16.68
N ASN A 141 -2.96 -1.62 -17.53
CA ASN A 141 -2.30 -1.77 -18.84
C ASN A 141 -0.76 -1.76 -18.74
N GLY A 142 -0.19 -1.64 -17.54
CA GLY A 142 1.26 -1.65 -17.32
C GLY A 142 1.95 -0.30 -17.46
N GLU A 143 1.19 0.79 -17.56
CA GLU A 143 1.75 2.14 -17.67
C GLU A 143 2.31 2.64 -16.33
N LYS A 144 3.24 3.61 -16.39
CA LYS A 144 3.73 4.33 -15.22
C LYS A 144 2.83 5.52 -14.95
N VAL A 145 2.09 5.50 -13.86
CA VAL A 145 0.93 6.38 -13.66
C VAL A 145 1.21 7.42 -12.58
N GLY A 146 0.97 8.69 -12.91
CA GLY A 146 0.90 9.81 -11.99
C GLY A 146 -0.54 10.25 -11.82
N PHE A 147 -1.08 10.20 -10.61
CA PHE A 147 -2.43 10.67 -10.34
C PHE A 147 -2.40 12.09 -9.77
N CYS A 148 -3.10 13.01 -10.43
CA CYS A 148 -3.17 14.41 -10.06
C CYS A 148 -4.57 14.81 -9.61
N LYS A 149 -4.66 15.50 -8.46
CA LYS A 149 -5.90 16.12 -7.95
C LYS A 149 -5.58 17.47 -7.31
N GLU A 150 -6.60 18.30 -7.11
CA GLU A 150 -6.48 19.47 -6.24
C GLU A 150 -6.15 19.05 -4.81
N GLU A 151 -6.89 18.08 -4.28
CA GLU A 151 -6.76 17.57 -2.93
C GLU A 151 -7.11 16.08 -2.87
N PHE A 152 -6.26 15.34 -2.15
CA PHE A 152 -6.42 13.94 -1.82
C PHE A 152 -7.12 13.76 -0.48
N VAL A 153 -7.95 12.74 -0.35
CA VAL A 153 -8.70 12.40 0.87
C VAL A 153 -8.40 11.00 1.38
N PRO A 154 -8.75 10.63 2.63
CA PRO A 154 -8.32 9.37 3.22
C PRO A 154 -8.64 8.11 2.42
N SER A 155 -9.76 8.09 1.69
CA SER A 155 -10.18 6.99 0.81
C SER A 155 -9.37 6.90 -0.49
N ASP A 156 -8.75 8.00 -0.95
CA ASP A 156 -7.85 7.98 -2.11
C ASP A 156 -6.62 7.09 -1.85
N THR A 157 -6.33 6.73 -0.60
CA THR A 157 -5.25 5.80 -0.20
C THR A 157 -5.24 4.52 -1.04
N VAL A 158 -6.43 4.03 -1.45
CA VAL A 158 -6.55 2.86 -2.33
C VAL A 158 -5.88 3.12 -3.67
N VAL A 159 -6.24 4.21 -4.35
CA VAL A 159 -5.64 4.60 -5.64
C VAL A 159 -4.16 4.96 -5.44
N MET A 160 -3.84 5.67 -4.37
CA MET A 160 -2.49 6.09 -4.04
C MET A 160 -1.52 4.91 -3.92
N SER A 161 -1.97 3.77 -3.39
CA SER A 161 -1.14 2.57 -3.26
C SER A 161 -0.83 1.87 -4.60
N GLU A 162 -1.64 2.13 -5.63
CA GLU A 162 -1.54 1.45 -6.93
C GLU A 162 -0.70 2.26 -7.94
N VAL A 163 -0.75 3.60 -7.85
CA VAL A 163 -0.07 4.50 -8.80
C VAL A 163 1.41 4.67 -8.48
N ASP A 164 2.20 5.17 -9.45
CA ASP A 164 3.64 5.38 -9.29
C ASP A 164 3.99 6.77 -8.74
N ALA A 165 3.11 7.75 -8.97
CA ALA A 165 3.27 9.10 -8.42
C ALA A 165 1.94 9.81 -8.09
N ILE A 166 2.03 10.78 -7.19
CA ILE A 166 0.94 11.64 -6.71
C ILE A 166 1.31 13.10 -6.94
N ILE A 167 0.38 13.87 -7.49
CA ILE A 167 0.53 15.30 -7.73
C ILE A 167 -0.66 16.03 -7.09
N SER A 168 -0.41 16.90 -6.13
CA SER A 168 -1.45 17.64 -5.40
C SER A 168 -1.23 19.15 -5.52
N LEU A 169 -2.29 19.89 -5.79
CA LEU A 169 -2.22 21.36 -5.73
C LEU A 169 -2.16 21.87 -4.29
N ASN A 170 -2.90 21.21 -3.39
CA ASN A 170 -2.98 21.61 -1.98
C ASN A 170 -1.76 21.16 -1.16
N PRO A 171 -1.55 21.75 0.04
CA PRO A 171 -0.53 21.34 0.99
C PRO A 171 -0.64 19.88 1.43
N ALA A 172 0.44 19.39 2.04
CA ALA A 172 0.53 18.01 2.48
C ALA A 172 -0.42 17.72 3.65
N ALA A 173 -1.51 16.99 3.39
CA ALA A 173 -2.32 16.40 4.44
C ALA A 173 -1.62 15.15 5.03
N ILE A 174 -1.76 14.92 6.33
CA ILE A 174 -1.05 13.86 7.06
C ILE A 174 -1.28 12.48 6.41
N HIS A 175 -2.52 12.15 6.02
CA HIS A 175 -2.83 10.87 5.36
C HIS A 175 -2.12 10.71 4.02
N VAL A 176 -1.86 11.81 3.30
CA VAL A 176 -1.13 11.76 2.03
C VAL A 176 0.32 11.45 2.27
N VAL A 177 0.95 12.16 3.21
CA VAL A 177 2.36 11.97 3.58
C VAL A 177 2.58 10.54 4.06
N THR A 178 1.74 10.07 4.99
CA THR A 178 1.85 8.72 5.55
C THR A 178 1.63 7.67 4.46
N ALA A 179 0.63 7.80 3.58
CA ALA A 179 0.43 6.87 2.47
C ALA A 179 1.62 6.85 1.51
N CYS A 180 2.15 8.00 1.12
CA CYS A 180 3.28 8.08 0.18
C CYS A 180 4.56 7.45 0.78
N MET A 181 4.86 7.70 2.04
CA MET A 181 5.98 7.06 2.74
C MET A 181 5.75 5.56 2.90
N ARG A 182 4.52 5.15 3.23
CA ARG A 182 4.13 3.76 3.48
C ARG A 182 4.24 2.88 2.24
N TYR A 183 3.73 3.37 1.11
CA TYR A 183 3.75 2.66 -0.17
C TYR A 183 4.98 3.01 -1.02
N GLY A 184 5.80 3.98 -0.59
CA GLY A 184 6.93 4.48 -1.34
C GLY A 184 6.52 5.10 -2.68
N VAL A 185 5.40 5.82 -2.71
CA VAL A 185 4.89 6.46 -3.93
C VAL A 185 5.43 7.88 -3.99
N GLN A 186 5.98 8.27 -5.14
CA GLN A 186 6.54 9.61 -5.29
C GLN A 186 5.42 10.64 -5.18
N ALA A 187 5.59 11.69 -4.39
CA ALA A 187 4.57 12.73 -4.31
C ALA A 187 5.16 14.12 -4.42
N PHE A 188 4.45 14.98 -5.16
CA PHE A 188 4.70 16.41 -5.30
C PHE A 188 3.45 17.17 -4.92
N LEU A 189 3.55 17.97 -3.87
CA LEU A 189 2.40 18.63 -3.25
C LEU A 189 2.57 20.15 -3.29
N ASN A 190 1.49 20.85 -2.95
CA ASN A 190 1.48 22.29 -2.77
C ASN A 190 1.83 23.08 -4.05
N LEU A 191 1.46 22.56 -5.22
CA LEU A 191 1.76 23.21 -6.49
C LEU A 191 0.98 24.52 -6.71
N GLU A 192 -0.14 24.73 -6.03
CA GLU A 192 -0.89 25.99 -6.09
C GLU A 192 -0.03 27.18 -5.64
N LYS A 193 0.78 27.01 -4.59
CA LYS A 193 1.74 28.03 -4.15
C LYS A 193 2.83 28.34 -5.18
N GLN A 194 2.99 27.50 -6.19
CA GLN A 194 3.93 27.67 -7.29
C GLN A 194 3.25 28.26 -8.53
N GLY A 195 1.98 28.69 -8.41
CA GLY A 195 1.18 29.26 -9.49
C GLY A 195 0.61 28.23 -10.45
N VAL A 196 0.54 26.95 -10.05
CA VAL A 196 -0.08 25.89 -10.85
C VAL A 196 -1.55 25.75 -10.46
N HIS A 197 -2.42 25.69 -11.45
CA HIS A 197 -3.85 25.45 -11.25
C HIS A 197 -4.33 24.31 -12.15
N LEU A 198 -5.41 23.64 -11.72
CA LEU A 198 -6.06 22.56 -12.45
C LEU A 198 -7.34 23.09 -13.08
N LYS A 199 -7.47 23.01 -14.40
CA LYS A 199 -8.67 23.45 -15.12
C LYS A 199 -8.99 22.45 -16.22
N SER A 200 -10.23 21.99 -16.28
CA SER A 200 -10.72 21.09 -17.35
C SER A 200 -9.81 19.86 -17.60
N LYS A 201 -9.33 19.20 -16.52
CA LYS A 201 -8.37 18.08 -16.59
C LYS A 201 -7.03 18.45 -17.27
N GLN A 202 -6.54 19.66 -16.98
CA GLN A 202 -5.25 20.15 -17.45
C GLN A 202 -4.56 20.91 -16.32
N LEU A 203 -3.28 20.63 -16.07
CA LEU A 203 -2.45 21.47 -15.20
C LEU A 203 -1.89 22.62 -16.01
N ILE A 204 -1.97 23.83 -15.49
CA ILE A 204 -1.46 25.03 -16.13
C ILE A 204 -0.56 25.75 -15.12
N ASN A 205 0.68 26.02 -15.49
CA ASN A 205 1.61 26.77 -14.65
C ASN A 205 1.47 28.29 -14.85
N LYS A 206 2.20 29.07 -14.06
CA LYS A 206 2.23 30.55 -14.14
C LYS A 206 2.68 31.10 -15.50
N ASP A 207 3.40 30.31 -16.29
CA ASP A 207 3.93 30.68 -17.61
C ASP A 207 2.98 30.25 -18.74
N ASN A 208 1.73 29.90 -18.43
CA ASN A 208 0.71 29.38 -19.36
C ASN A 208 1.13 28.12 -20.14
N THR A 209 2.13 27.38 -19.64
CA THR A 209 2.44 26.05 -20.14
C THR A 209 1.49 25.05 -19.52
N SER A 210 1.02 24.08 -20.30
CA SER A 210 0.02 23.13 -19.86
C SER A 210 0.44 21.66 -19.98
N ILE A 211 -0.15 20.81 -19.15
CA ILE A 211 -0.01 19.35 -19.15
C ILE A 211 -1.41 18.74 -19.23
N ASN A 212 -1.65 17.91 -20.23
CA ASN A 212 -2.90 17.22 -20.49
C ASN A 212 -2.90 15.80 -19.92
N GLU A 213 -4.09 15.20 -19.84
CA GLU A 213 -4.23 13.80 -19.45
C GLU A 213 -3.48 12.89 -20.44
N GLY A 214 -2.67 11.99 -19.91
CA GLY A 214 -1.80 11.09 -20.67
C GLY A 214 -0.42 11.66 -21.00
N ASP A 215 -0.16 12.96 -20.79
CA ASP A 215 1.15 13.54 -21.06
C ASP A 215 2.21 12.97 -20.10
N TRP A 216 3.43 12.81 -20.63
CA TRP A 216 4.58 12.45 -19.81
C TRP A 216 5.07 13.64 -19.01
N ILE A 217 5.34 13.39 -17.74
CA ILE A 217 6.05 14.30 -16.85
C ILE A 217 7.18 13.56 -16.15
N THR A 218 8.19 14.30 -15.72
CA THR A 218 9.28 13.76 -14.91
C THR A 218 9.37 14.50 -13.58
N LEU A 219 9.29 13.75 -12.49
CA LEU A 219 9.39 14.24 -11.13
C LEU A 219 10.81 14.01 -10.61
N ASN A 220 11.45 15.05 -10.08
CA ASN A 220 12.78 14.95 -9.47
C ASN A 220 12.77 15.55 -8.06
N SER A 221 12.76 14.69 -7.05
CA SER A 221 12.74 15.14 -5.65
C SER A 221 14.05 15.75 -5.18
N THR A 222 15.17 15.47 -5.84
CA THR A 222 16.49 16.08 -5.51
C THR A 222 16.45 17.57 -5.80
N THR A 223 15.94 17.96 -6.98
CA THR A 223 15.77 19.36 -7.38
C THR A 223 14.41 19.93 -6.98
N LYS A 224 13.55 19.13 -6.33
CA LYS A 224 12.17 19.47 -5.95
C LYS A 224 11.40 20.08 -7.12
N SER A 225 11.53 19.47 -8.31
CA SER A 225 11.02 20.01 -9.56
C SER A 225 10.24 18.99 -10.39
N ILE A 226 9.28 19.51 -11.17
CA ILE A 226 8.51 18.80 -12.19
C ILE A 226 8.96 19.31 -13.55
N TYR A 227 9.31 18.40 -14.45
CA TYR A 227 9.72 18.68 -15.81
C TYR A 227 8.72 18.10 -16.80
N LEU A 228 8.57 18.77 -17.95
CA LEU A 228 7.75 18.30 -19.06
C LEU A 228 8.45 17.14 -19.78
N GLY A 229 7.69 16.14 -20.17
CA GLY A 229 8.18 15.01 -20.94
C GLY A 229 8.81 13.89 -20.10
N LYS A 230 9.28 12.88 -20.82
CA LYS A 230 9.90 11.68 -20.25
C LYS A 230 11.42 11.84 -20.30
N ALA A 231 12.04 11.93 -19.13
CA ALA A 231 13.49 11.98 -19.05
C ALA A 231 14.13 10.61 -19.25
N LYS A 232 15.38 10.62 -19.72
CA LYS A 232 16.21 9.43 -19.76
C LYS A 232 16.68 9.08 -18.35
N MET A 233 16.28 7.90 -17.88
CA MET A 233 16.63 7.41 -16.56
C MET A 233 17.90 6.54 -16.61
N ARG A 234 18.79 6.70 -15.63
CA ARG A 234 19.89 5.80 -15.32
C ARG A 234 19.44 4.79 -14.27
N PRO A 235 19.68 3.48 -14.45
CA PRO A 235 19.35 2.47 -13.45
C PRO A 235 19.99 2.77 -12.10
N ALA A 236 19.40 2.25 -11.02
CA ALA A 236 19.97 2.39 -9.69
C ALA A 236 21.34 1.69 -9.60
N ARG A 237 22.40 2.49 -9.40
CA ARG A 237 23.80 2.01 -9.35
C ARG A 237 24.00 0.88 -8.34
N LEU A 238 23.31 0.87 -7.20
CA LEU A 238 23.45 -0.18 -6.20
C LEU A 238 22.91 -1.54 -6.68
N LEU A 239 21.76 -1.55 -7.36
CA LEU A 239 21.19 -2.79 -7.92
C LEU A 239 22.13 -3.40 -8.96
N GLN A 240 22.68 -2.57 -9.84
CA GLN A 240 23.66 -3.04 -10.82
C GLN A 240 24.91 -3.63 -10.14
N PHE A 241 25.41 -2.98 -9.09
CA PHE A 241 26.56 -3.47 -8.33
C PHE A 241 26.27 -4.79 -7.61
N VAL A 242 25.10 -4.93 -6.98
CA VAL A 242 24.66 -6.18 -6.33
C VAL A 242 24.47 -7.31 -7.34
N ASP A 243 23.97 -7.00 -8.55
CA ASP A 243 23.86 -7.94 -9.68
C ASP A 243 25.22 -8.32 -10.30
N GLY A 244 26.34 -7.79 -9.79
CA GLY A 244 27.68 -8.05 -10.32
C GLY A 244 28.00 -7.34 -11.64
N LYS A 245 27.20 -6.34 -12.03
CA LYS A 245 27.44 -5.53 -13.24
C LYS A 245 28.50 -4.46 -12.97
N GLU A 246 29.28 -4.11 -14.00
CA GLU A 246 30.20 -2.98 -13.91
C GLU A 246 29.42 -1.68 -13.72
N VAL A 247 29.85 -0.89 -12.74
CA VAL A 247 29.29 0.43 -12.42
C VAL A 247 30.44 1.41 -12.38
N GLU A 248 30.36 2.49 -13.15
CA GLU A 248 31.30 3.60 -13.04
C GLU A 248 31.14 4.25 -11.65
N LEU A 249 32.18 4.15 -10.83
CA LEU A 249 32.24 4.75 -9.50
C LEU A 249 33.15 5.98 -9.57
N GLU A 250 32.62 7.13 -9.16
CA GLU A 250 33.42 8.35 -8.99
C GLU A 250 34.50 8.11 -7.92
N ASN A 251 35.72 8.60 -8.18
CA ASN A 251 36.87 8.47 -7.27
C ASN A 251 36.49 8.88 -5.83
N GLY A 252 36.78 8.00 -4.86
CA GLY A 252 36.52 8.21 -3.43
C GLY A 252 35.13 7.76 -2.93
N LYS A 253 34.13 7.54 -3.80
CA LYS A 253 32.80 7.06 -3.39
C LYS A 253 32.66 5.53 -3.34
N GLU A 254 33.64 4.81 -3.86
CA GLU A 254 33.64 3.34 -3.93
C GLU A 254 33.53 2.66 -2.55
N ILE A 255 34.21 3.21 -1.53
CA ILE A 255 34.16 2.67 -0.16
C ILE A 255 32.72 2.72 0.39
N VAL A 256 32.03 3.84 0.19
CA VAL A 256 30.64 4.02 0.64
C VAL A 256 29.71 3.06 -0.10
N PHE A 257 29.90 2.89 -1.41
CA PHE A 257 29.14 1.94 -2.22
C PHE A 257 29.33 0.49 -1.74
N LYS A 258 30.57 0.06 -1.49
CA LYS A 258 30.87 -1.28 -0.96
C LYS A 258 30.26 -1.48 0.43
N LYS A 259 30.34 -0.49 1.31
CA LYS A 259 29.69 -0.54 2.64
C LYS A 259 28.17 -0.69 2.51
N LEU A 260 27.55 0.09 1.62
CA LEU A 260 26.11 0.06 1.39
C LEU A 260 25.65 -1.29 0.82
N ALA A 261 26.38 -1.86 -0.14
CA ALA A 261 26.07 -3.18 -0.70
C ALA A 261 26.14 -4.29 0.37
N LYS A 262 27.19 -4.29 1.19
CA LYS A 262 27.33 -5.23 2.32
C LYS A 262 26.22 -5.03 3.36
N ALA A 263 25.84 -3.79 3.66
CA ALA A 263 24.74 -3.52 4.57
C ALA A 263 23.41 -4.02 4.01
N TYR A 264 23.17 -3.85 2.71
CA TYR A 264 21.97 -4.38 2.06
C TYR A 264 21.92 -5.91 2.07
N GLN A 265 23.02 -6.59 1.75
CA GLN A 265 23.10 -8.05 1.86
C GLN A 265 22.80 -8.50 3.29
N LYS A 266 23.38 -7.83 4.29
CA LYS A 266 23.11 -8.16 5.69
C LYS A 266 21.64 -7.92 6.07
N TYR A 267 21.04 -6.85 5.58
CA TYR A 267 19.60 -6.60 5.72
C TYR A 267 18.78 -7.76 5.14
N GLN A 268 19.10 -8.21 3.93
CA GLN A 268 18.40 -9.35 3.30
C GLN A 268 18.52 -10.62 4.15
N GLU A 269 19.72 -10.97 4.64
CA GLU A 269 19.93 -12.11 5.54
C GLU A 269 19.07 -12.01 6.81
N ILE A 270 18.98 -10.82 7.40
CA ILE A 270 18.18 -10.59 8.61
C ILE A 270 16.70 -10.76 8.32
N ILE A 271 16.20 -10.18 7.21
CA ILE A 271 14.82 -10.34 6.77
C ILE A 271 14.51 -11.81 6.46
N GLU A 272 15.40 -12.53 5.78
CA GLU A 272 15.27 -13.97 5.51
C GLU A 272 15.22 -14.80 6.79
N ARG A 273 16.08 -14.49 7.77
CA ARG A 273 16.04 -15.15 9.08
C ARG A 273 14.75 -14.84 9.81
N LEU A 274 14.29 -13.58 9.79
CA LEU A 274 13.03 -13.17 10.43
C LEU A 274 11.82 -13.82 9.77
N LYS A 275 11.87 -14.03 8.46
CA LYS A 275 10.87 -14.79 7.70
C LYS A 275 10.85 -16.27 8.11
N GLN A 276 11.99 -16.84 8.53
CA GLN A 276 12.10 -18.23 8.99
C GLN A 276 11.73 -18.37 10.48
N SER A 277 12.06 -17.39 11.32
CA SER A 277 11.60 -17.31 12.71
C SER A 277 10.17 -16.76 12.79
N GLU A 278 9.53 -16.90 13.94
CA GLU A 278 8.13 -16.51 14.16
C GLU A 278 7.91 -15.01 13.89
N ILE A 279 7.37 -14.67 12.71
CA ILE A 279 6.72 -13.36 12.50
C ILE A 279 5.58 -13.28 13.50
N ALA A 280 5.71 -12.40 14.49
CA ALA A 280 4.81 -12.35 15.62
C ALA A 280 3.55 -11.50 15.34
N GLY A 281 3.62 -10.54 14.42
CA GLY A 281 2.52 -9.57 14.22
C GLY A 281 2.13 -9.25 12.78
N PHE A 282 0.84 -8.93 12.58
CA PHE A 282 0.26 -8.48 11.30
C PHE A 282 1.04 -7.33 10.64
N ASN A 283 1.44 -6.34 11.43
CA ASN A 283 2.14 -5.15 10.92
C ASN A 283 3.54 -5.48 10.38
N GLU A 284 4.23 -6.44 10.98
CA GLU A 284 5.54 -6.92 10.53
C GLU A 284 5.42 -7.65 9.20
N LEU A 285 4.41 -8.55 9.08
CA LEU A 285 4.12 -9.23 7.82
C LEU A 285 3.88 -8.22 6.69
N ILE A 286 3.03 -7.22 6.92
CA ILE A 286 2.74 -6.18 5.92
C ILE A 286 4.01 -5.43 5.49
N LYS A 287 4.92 -5.10 6.41
CA LYS A 287 6.19 -4.43 6.08
C LYS A 287 7.10 -5.33 5.26
N ILE A 288 7.19 -6.61 5.60
CA ILE A 288 7.96 -7.60 4.84
C ILE A 288 7.40 -7.74 3.43
N LEU A 289 6.09 -7.94 3.30
CA LEU A 289 5.40 -8.15 2.02
C LEU A 289 5.52 -6.94 1.09
N ARG A 290 5.53 -5.71 1.62
CA ARG A 290 5.73 -4.49 0.80
C ARG A 290 7.09 -4.43 0.10
N ASN A 291 8.09 -5.07 0.69
CA ASN A 291 9.45 -5.08 0.18
C ASN A 291 9.77 -6.38 -0.60
N GLU A 292 8.89 -7.37 -0.53
CA GLU A 292 9.00 -8.62 -1.29
C GLU A 292 8.59 -8.39 -2.75
N LYS A 293 9.48 -8.76 -3.68
CA LYS A 293 9.25 -8.60 -5.12
C LYS A 293 8.78 -9.90 -5.77
N ASP A 294 9.03 -11.04 -5.14
CA ASP A 294 8.60 -12.34 -5.63
C ASP A 294 7.25 -12.72 -5.03
N ASN A 295 6.23 -12.79 -5.89
CA ASN A 295 4.86 -13.16 -5.50
C ASN A 295 4.78 -14.58 -4.90
N ASN A 296 5.62 -15.52 -5.33
CA ASN A 296 5.60 -16.89 -4.79
C ASN A 296 6.11 -16.90 -3.35
N ASN A 297 7.20 -16.18 -3.10
CA ASN A 297 7.73 -16.00 -1.75
C ASN A 297 6.73 -15.25 -0.88
N ALA A 298 6.13 -14.17 -1.37
CA ALA A 298 5.09 -13.42 -0.67
C ALA A 298 3.90 -14.32 -0.26
N GLN A 299 3.41 -15.16 -1.17
CA GLN A 299 2.37 -16.14 -0.86
C GLN A 299 2.83 -17.17 0.17
N HIS A 300 4.02 -17.76 0.02
CA HIS A 300 4.56 -18.74 0.97
C HIS A 300 4.64 -18.16 2.40
N PHE A 301 5.17 -16.94 2.55
CA PHE A 301 5.26 -16.27 3.85
C PHE A 301 3.89 -15.94 4.43
N THR A 302 2.97 -15.46 3.60
CA THR A 302 1.60 -15.15 4.05
C THR A 302 0.91 -16.42 4.58
N ASN A 303 1.08 -17.54 3.89
CA ASN A 303 0.53 -18.84 4.30
C ASN A 303 1.11 -19.33 5.64
N GLU A 304 2.44 -19.29 5.80
CA GLU A 304 3.11 -19.69 7.04
C GLU A 304 2.72 -18.81 8.22
N TRP A 305 2.62 -17.50 8.01
CA TRP A 305 2.14 -16.57 9.03
C TRP A 305 0.68 -16.84 9.39
N PHE A 306 -0.20 -17.01 8.39
CA PHE A 306 -1.62 -17.27 8.61
C PHE A 306 -1.83 -18.56 9.40
N LYS A 307 -1.08 -19.63 9.08
CA LYS A 307 -1.14 -20.91 9.80
C LYS A 307 -0.89 -20.76 11.31
N ARG A 308 -0.02 -19.83 11.72
CA ARG A 308 0.32 -19.58 13.13
C ARG A 308 -0.62 -18.58 13.80
N ASN A 309 -1.19 -17.66 13.01
CA ASN A 309 -1.95 -16.50 13.51
C ASN A 309 -3.42 -16.51 13.09
N GLU A 310 -3.96 -17.65 12.67
CA GLU A 310 -5.31 -17.76 12.09
C GLU A 310 -6.39 -17.15 12.99
N GLN A 311 -6.33 -17.45 14.30
CA GLN A 311 -7.31 -16.93 15.26
C GLN A 311 -7.19 -15.41 15.41
N GLU A 312 -5.97 -14.90 15.64
CA GLU A 312 -5.74 -13.46 15.79
C GLU A 312 -6.14 -12.70 14.52
N TYR A 313 -5.80 -13.22 13.34
CA TYR A 313 -6.20 -12.65 12.07
C TYR A 313 -7.73 -12.61 11.93
N THR A 314 -8.43 -13.69 12.28
CA THR A 314 -9.91 -13.74 12.24
C THR A 314 -10.52 -12.68 13.16
N GLU A 315 -10.01 -12.55 14.39
CA GLU A 315 -10.46 -11.52 15.34
C GLU A 315 -10.14 -10.11 14.85
N GLN A 316 -8.99 -9.91 14.22
CA GLN A 316 -8.59 -8.63 13.64
C GLN A 316 -9.49 -8.23 12.47
N ILE A 317 -9.87 -9.19 11.62
CA ILE A 317 -10.83 -8.97 10.52
C ILE A 317 -12.17 -8.49 11.06
N LEU A 318 -12.68 -9.10 12.13
CA LEU A 318 -13.94 -8.70 12.77
C LEU A 318 -13.86 -7.33 13.47
N LYS A 319 -12.66 -6.81 13.73
CA LYS A 319 -12.42 -5.46 14.30
C LYS A 319 -12.15 -4.39 13.23
N CYS A 320 -12.10 -4.76 11.95
CA CYS A 320 -11.79 -3.81 10.90
C CYS A 320 -12.88 -2.74 10.75
N GLU A 321 -12.47 -1.56 10.29
CA GLU A 321 -13.36 -0.42 10.02
C GLU A 321 -13.11 0.10 8.60
N LEU A 322 -13.95 1.03 8.15
CA LEU A 322 -13.75 1.72 6.88
C LEU A 322 -12.40 2.46 6.90
N GLY A 323 -11.50 2.13 5.96
CA GLY A 323 -10.15 2.69 5.86
C GLY A 323 -9.01 1.74 6.24
N SER A 324 -9.25 0.69 7.05
CA SER A 324 -8.22 -0.32 7.39
C SER A 324 -8.30 -1.61 6.56
N HIS A 325 -9.35 -1.74 5.74
CA HIS A 325 -9.67 -2.94 4.96
C HIS A 325 -8.68 -3.30 3.84
N GLN A 326 -7.82 -2.36 3.43
CA GLN A 326 -6.98 -2.56 2.25
C GLN A 326 -5.82 -3.52 2.52
N GLU A 327 -5.13 -3.38 3.65
CA GLU A 327 -4.03 -4.28 4.02
C GLU A 327 -4.52 -5.70 4.26
N GLN A 328 -5.69 -5.81 4.87
CA GLN A 328 -6.38 -7.08 5.08
C GLN A 328 -6.69 -7.77 3.75
N GLN A 329 -7.14 -7.00 2.74
CA GLN A 329 -7.33 -7.51 1.38
C GLN A 329 -6.01 -8.00 0.78
N SER A 330 -4.92 -7.25 0.92
CA SER A 330 -3.63 -7.62 0.35
C SER A 330 -3.12 -8.95 0.91
N ILE A 331 -3.27 -9.20 2.22
CA ILE A 331 -2.95 -10.48 2.83
C ILE A 331 -3.86 -11.58 2.31
N PHE A 332 -5.18 -11.36 2.33
CA PHE A 332 -6.14 -12.36 1.85
C PHE A 332 -5.87 -12.77 0.40
N LEU A 333 -5.51 -11.82 -0.47
CA LEU A 333 -5.19 -12.10 -1.87
C LEU A 333 -4.00 -13.05 -2.03
N LEU A 334 -2.97 -12.90 -1.19
CA LEU A 334 -1.76 -13.71 -1.20
C LEU A 334 -1.98 -15.13 -0.65
N LEU A 335 -3.01 -15.36 0.17
CA LEU A 335 -3.31 -16.69 0.70
C LEU A 335 -3.56 -17.71 -0.43
N SER A 336 -3.08 -18.93 -0.23
CA SER A 336 -3.45 -20.07 -1.08
C SER A 336 -4.94 -20.38 -0.95
N LEU A 337 -5.47 -21.15 -1.91
CA LEU A 337 -6.87 -21.55 -1.89
C LEU A 337 -7.25 -22.28 -0.59
N GLU A 338 -6.39 -23.17 -0.10
CA GLU A 338 -6.61 -23.92 1.14
C GLU A 338 -6.82 -22.97 2.33
N TYR A 339 -5.93 -21.99 2.52
CA TYR A 339 -6.04 -21.04 3.63
C TYR A 339 -7.21 -20.07 3.47
N LYS A 340 -7.58 -19.70 2.22
CA LYS A 340 -8.81 -18.95 1.96
C LYS A 340 -10.04 -19.74 2.41
N VAL A 341 -10.12 -21.03 2.08
CA VAL A 341 -11.23 -21.89 2.52
C VAL A 341 -11.25 -22.02 4.04
N ASN A 342 -10.10 -22.30 4.67
CA ASN A 342 -10.00 -22.42 6.13
C ASN A 342 -10.45 -21.14 6.85
N PHE A 343 -10.01 -19.97 6.36
CA PHE A 343 -10.45 -18.67 6.86
C PHE A 343 -11.98 -18.56 6.87
N PHE A 344 -12.63 -18.82 5.73
CA PHE A 344 -14.08 -18.69 5.64
C PHE A 344 -14.82 -19.75 6.47
N LYS A 345 -14.32 -20.98 6.51
CA LYS A 345 -14.87 -22.04 7.38
C LYS A 345 -14.84 -21.68 8.86
N LYS A 346 -13.88 -20.85 9.28
CA LYS A 346 -13.76 -20.38 10.66
C LYS A 346 -14.61 -19.14 10.93
N ILE A 347 -14.63 -18.16 10.01
CA ILE A 347 -15.31 -16.89 10.26
C ILE A 347 -16.83 -16.99 10.09
N ILE A 348 -17.34 -17.82 9.16
CA ILE A 348 -18.78 -17.91 8.90
C ILE A 348 -19.55 -18.38 10.15
N PRO A 349 -19.17 -19.46 10.86
CA PRO A 349 -19.85 -19.87 12.09
C PRO A 349 -19.82 -18.79 13.16
N ILE A 350 -18.68 -18.12 13.36
CA ILE A 350 -18.54 -17.02 14.32
C ILE A 350 -19.52 -15.89 13.98
N CYS A 351 -19.63 -15.53 12.70
CA CYS A 351 -20.55 -14.50 12.26
C CYS A 351 -22.02 -14.91 12.49
N ILE A 352 -22.39 -16.13 12.13
CA ILE A 352 -23.77 -16.61 12.28
C ILE A 352 -24.15 -16.73 13.76
N GLU A 353 -23.32 -17.35 14.61
CA GLU A 353 -23.58 -17.55 16.04
C GLU A 353 -23.69 -16.24 16.81
N ARG A 354 -22.87 -15.24 16.45
CA ARG A 354 -22.86 -13.92 17.08
C ARG A 354 -23.77 -12.91 16.39
N ASN A 355 -24.53 -13.34 15.37
CA ASN A 355 -25.40 -12.51 14.54
C ASN A 355 -24.68 -11.26 13.98
N LEU A 356 -23.46 -11.46 13.47
CA LEU A 356 -22.60 -10.45 12.86
C LEU A 356 -22.81 -10.43 11.34
N GLN A 357 -23.26 -9.29 10.82
CA GLN A 357 -23.46 -9.08 9.38
C GLN A 357 -23.03 -7.67 8.96
N GLY A 358 -22.39 -7.57 7.80
CA GLY A 358 -21.94 -6.31 7.25
C GLY A 358 -21.04 -5.46 8.16
N TYR A 359 -21.16 -4.14 8.06
CA TYR A 359 -20.27 -3.11 8.59
C TYR A 359 -20.39 -2.92 10.09
N THR A 360 -21.57 -3.09 10.67
CA THR A 360 -21.78 -2.95 12.12
C THR A 360 -21.05 -4.04 12.91
N ALA A 361 -20.54 -5.08 12.23
CA ALA A 361 -20.09 -6.31 12.83
C ALA A 361 -18.70 -6.79 12.37
N GLY A 362 -17.96 -5.97 11.59
CA GLY A 362 -16.67 -6.34 10.99
C GLY A 362 -16.77 -7.34 9.82
N SER A 363 -17.93 -7.96 9.63
CA SER A 363 -18.22 -8.92 8.56
C SER A 363 -18.21 -8.28 7.16
N PHE A 364 -18.20 -6.95 7.04
CA PHE A 364 -18.00 -6.30 5.73
C PHE A 364 -16.71 -6.73 5.02
N MET A 365 -15.69 -7.15 5.78
CA MET A 365 -14.47 -7.74 5.21
C MET A 365 -14.71 -9.09 4.54
N VAL A 366 -15.63 -9.90 5.07
CA VAL A 366 -16.09 -11.16 4.45
C VAL A 366 -16.64 -10.84 3.06
N GLY A 367 -17.53 -9.87 2.96
CA GLY A 367 -18.05 -9.39 1.67
C GLY A 367 -16.97 -8.81 0.77
N ARG A 368 -16.04 -8.02 1.32
CA ARG A 368 -14.91 -7.45 0.57
C ARG A 368 -14.04 -8.52 -0.08
N PHE A 369 -13.76 -9.61 0.63
CA PHE A 369 -12.96 -10.73 0.11
C PHE A 369 -13.64 -11.45 -1.07
N LEU A 370 -14.96 -11.30 -1.24
CA LEU A 370 -15.73 -11.86 -2.35
C LEU A 370 -15.81 -10.93 -3.58
N THR A 371 -15.22 -9.74 -3.51
CA THR A 371 -15.15 -8.81 -4.66
C THR A 371 -14.18 -9.28 -5.75
N ILE A 372 -13.41 -10.33 -5.48
CA ILE A 372 -12.63 -11.04 -6.48
C ILE A 372 -13.36 -12.31 -6.90
N MET A 373 -13.10 -12.77 -8.12
CA MET A 373 -13.55 -14.08 -8.55
C MET A 373 -12.75 -15.18 -7.84
N LEU A 374 -13.41 -15.93 -6.95
CA LEU A 374 -12.83 -17.11 -6.31
C LEU A 374 -13.06 -18.35 -7.17
N PRO A 375 -12.15 -19.33 -7.20
CA PRO A 375 -12.23 -20.46 -8.13
C PRO A 375 -13.38 -21.42 -7.79
N VAL A 376 -13.76 -22.31 -8.71
CA VAL A 376 -14.83 -23.31 -8.49
C VAL A 376 -14.49 -24.22 -7.30
N ALA A 377 -13.21 -24.57 -7.17
CA ALA A 377 -12.72 -25.35 -6.05
C ALA A 377 -12.94 -24.66 -4.68
N PHE A 378 -12.99 -23.32 -4.62
CA PHE A 378 -13.34 -22.61 -3.39
C PHE A 378 -14.80 -22.92 -3.00
N TRP A 379 -15.74 -22.66 -3.92
CA TRP A 379 -17.17 -22.75 -3.66
C TRP A 379 -17.65 -24.15 -3.29
N LYS A 380 -16.99 -25.20 -3.82
CA LYS A 380 -17.28 -26.60 -3.49
C LYS A 380 -17.08 -26.97 -2.01
N ASN A 381 -16.42 -26.13 -1.21
CA ASN A 381 -16.21 -26.40 0.22
C ASN A 381 -17.36 -25.90 1.11
N PHE A 382 -18.34 -25.16 0.57
CA PHE A 382 -19.37 -24.52 1.36
C PHE A 382 -20.75 -25.13 1.11
N SER A 383 -21.52 -25.28 2.18
CA SER A 383 -22.93 -25.68 2.15
C SER A 383 -23.82 -24.57 1.57
N GLU A 384 -25.06 -24.91 1.24
CA GLU A 384 -26.04 -23.95 0.70
C GLU A 384 -26.26 -22.76 1.66
N ALA A 385 -26.32 -23.01 2.98
CA ALA A 385 -26.49 -21.97 3.99
C ALA A 385 -25.26 -21.04 4.07
N GLU A 386 -24.04 -21.60 3.99
CA GLU A 386 -22.80 -20.82 3.98
C GLU A 386 -22.69 -19.98 2.69
N ILE A 387 -23.03 -20.54 1.53
CA ILE A 387 -23.06 -19.80 0.26
C ILE A 387 -24.05 -18.64 0.33
N LEU A 388 -25.25 -18.87 0.88
CA LEU A 388 -26.26 -17.83 1.05
C LEU A 388 -25.76 -16.70 1.97
N PHE A 389 -25.05 -17.04 3.04
CA PHE A 389 -24.41 -16.06 3.93
C PHE A 389 -23.35 -15.23 3.18
N LEU A 390 -22.47 -15.88 2.42
CA LEU A 390 -21.42 -15.22 1.64
C LEU A 390 -22.00 -14.26 0.59
N LEU A 391 -23.01 -14.68 -0.17
CA LEU A 391 -23.71 -13.83 -1.12
C LEU A 391 -24.30 -12.60 -0.44
N ASN A 392 -24.91 -12.78 0.74
CA ASN A 392 -25.45 -11.68 1.52
C ASN A 392 -24.38 -10.68 1.96
N GLU A 393 -23.25 -11.16 2.47
CA GLU A 393 -22.14 -10.30 2.89
C GLU A 393 -21.54 -9.53 1.71
N SER A 394 -21.44 -10.14 0.52
CA SER A 394 -21.01 -9.43 -0.69
C SER A 394 -21.95 -8.27 -1.05
N VAL A 395 -23.26 -8.49 -0.99
CA VAL A 395 -24.26 -7.46 -1.28
C VAL A 395 -24.21 -6.32 -0.27
N LEU A 396 -24.11 -6.65 1.03
CA LEU A 396 -23.93 -5.64 2.07
C LEU A 396 -22.65 -4.83 1.83
N PHE A 397 -21.56 -5.48 1.40
CA PHE A 397 -20.34 -4.79 1.02
C PHE A 397 -20.52 -3.81 -0.15
N ASP A 398 -21.18 -4.24 -1.23
CA ASP A 398 -21.45 -3.36 -2.38
C ASP A 398 -22.30 -2.15 -1.98
N LYS A 399 -23.26 -2.32 -1.07
CA LYS A 399 -24.04 -1.22 -0.50
C LYS A 399 -23.19 -0.26 0.34
N TYR A 400 -22.21 -0.75 1.11
CA TYR A 400 -21.25 0.13 1.79
C TYR A 400 -20.46 0.97 0.80
N ILE A 401 -19.96 0.35 -0.26
CA ILE A 401 -19.23 1.05 -1.32
C ILE A 401 -20.11 2.09 -2.02
N HIS A 402 -21.39 1.78 -2.28
CA HIS A 402 -22.34 2.75 -2.85
C HIS A 402 -22.51 3.99 -1.97
N ILE A 403 -22.67 3.84 -0.65
CA ILE A 403 -22.76 4.98 0.28
C ILE A 403 -21.46 5.80 0.26
N LEU A 404 -20.29 5.15 0.23
CA LEU A 404 -19.03 5.88 0.14
C LEU A 404 -18.93 6.72 -1.13
N TYR A 405 -19.41 6.20 -2.26
CA TYR A 405 -19.47 6.96 -3.49
C TYR A 405 -20.48 8.12 -3.42
N GLU A 406 -21.67 7.93 -2.83
CA GLU A 406 -22.69 8.98 -2.70
C GLU A 406 -22.29 10.11 -1.73
N VAL A 407 -21.82 9.75 -0.54
CA VAL A 407 -21.44 10.70 0.53
C VAL A 407 -20.14 11.43 0.18
N GLY A 408 -19.44 10.92 -0.82
CA GLY A 408 -18.12 11.35 -1.21
C GLY A 408 -17.07 10.76 -0.30
N GLU A 409 -16.03 10.26 -0.94
CA GLU A 409 -14.83 9.65 -0.38
C GLU A 409 -14.19 10.47 0.78
N ARG A 410 -14.43 11.79 0.84
CA ARG A 410 -13.92 12.72 1.86
C ARG A 410 -14.58 12.59 3.24
N ASN A 411 -15.72 11.92 3.32
CA ASN A 411 -16.63 11.96 4.46
C ASN A 411 -16.83 10.56 5.07
N ILE A 412 -15.76 9.76 5.20
CA ILE A 412 -15.82 8.38 5.73
C ILE A 412 -16.55 8.33 7.08
N SER A 413 -16.31 9.30 7.98
CA SER A 413 -17.02 9.39 9.26
C SER A 413 -18.52 9.63 9.10
N LYS A 414 -18.94 10.43 8.10
CA LYS A 414 -20.37 10.64 7.80
C LYS A 414 -20.98 9.42 7.13
N ALA A 415 -20.26 8.74 6.24
CA ALA A 415 -20.69 7.47 5.66
C ALA A 415 -20.89 6.41 6.74
N ARG A 416 -19.93 6.28 7.67
CA ARG A 416 -20.05 5.44 8.87
C ARG A 416 -21.28 5.81 9.70
N HIS A 417 -21.48 7.10 9.98
CA HIS A 417 -22.64 7.54 10.75
C HIS A 417 -23.97 7.22 10.05
N LYS A 418 -24.04 7.48 8.74
CA LYS A 418 -25.19 7.16 7.88
C LYS A 418 -25.49 5.66 7.91
N ILE A 419 -24.48 4.81 7.72
CA ILE A 419 -24.62 3.34 7.80
C ILE A 419 -25.16 2.90 9.16
N LEU A 420 -24.63 3.45 10.26
CA LEU A 420 -25.01 3.05 11.61
C LEU A 420 -26.39 3.57 12.03
N GLN A 421 -26.83 4.73 11.51
CA GLN A 421 -28.13 5.31 11.82
C GLN A 421 -29.25 4.85 10.89
N GLU A 422 -29.02 4.93 9.57
CA GLU A 422 -30.04 4.67 8.54
C GLU A 422 -30.04 3.19 8.10
N GLY A 423 -28.95 2.45 8.36
CA GLY A 423 -28.79 1.07 7.91
C GLY A 423 -28.55 0.96 6.40
N LEU A 424 -28.59 -0.27 5.88
CA LEU A 424 -28.38 -0.57 4.46
C LEU A 424 -29.64 -1.02 3.70
N GLN A 425 -30.74 -1.21 4.41
CA GLN A 425 -31.90 -1.96 3.90
C GLN A 425 -32.50 -1.31 2.65
N GLU A 426 -32.62 0.02 2.64
CA GLU A 426 -33.33 0.77 1.61
C GLU A 426 -32.49 1.08 0.35
N ILE A 427 -31.20 0.71 0.37
CA ILE A 427 -30.29 1.00 -0.75
C ILE A 427 -30.50 -0.03 -1.85
N ASN A 428 -30.90 0.45 -3.02
CA ASN A 428 -31.03 -0.36 -4.23
C ASN A 428 -29.74 -0.27 -5.03
N LEU A 429 -29.11 -1.41 -5.33
CA LEU A 429 -27.92 -1.44 -6.16
C LEU A 429 -28.35 -1.35 -7.64
N ARG A 430 -27.81 -0.38 -8.38
CA ARG A 430 -28.15 -0.19 -9.80
C ARG A 430 -27.59 -1.30 -10.70
N THR A 431 -26.50 -1.93 -10.28
CA THR A 431 -25.82 -3.01 -11.01
C THR A 431 -25.37 -4.08 -10.04
N SER A 432 -25.83 -5.29 -10.25
CA SER A 432 -25.39 -6.48 -9.52
C SER A 432 -24.07 -6.99 -10.09
N ASN A 433 -23.16 -7.41 -9.22
CA ASN A 433 -21.83 -7.91 -9.59
C ASN A 433 -21.85 -9.40 -9.93
N THR A 434 -22.87 -9.84 -10.67
CA THR A 434 -23.16 -11.25 -11.00
C THR A 434 -21.97 -11.97 -11.61
N LYS A 435 -21.15 -11.26 -12.39
CA LYS A 435 -19.98 -11.81 -13.09
C LYS A 435 -18.91 -12.32 -12.15
N ASN A 436 -18.73 -11.71 -10.96
CA ASN A 436 -17.78 -12.20 -9.96
C ASN A 436 -18.14 -13.58 -9.41
N PHE A 437 -19.42 -13.97 -9.51
CA PHE A 437 -19.94 -15.25 -9.04
C PHE A 437 -20.12 -16.28 -10.19
N THR A 438 -19.50 -16.05 -11.34
CA THR A 438 -19.56 -17.00 -12.46
C THR A 438 -19.01 -18.37 -12.09
N SER A 439 -17.91 -18.41 -11.33
CA SER A 439 -17.34 -19.65 -10.79
C SER A 439 -18.27 -20.34 -9.79
N LEU A 440 -18.99 -19.58 -8.96
CA LEU A 440 -20.04 -20.15 -8.09
C LEU A 440 -21.14 -20.78 -8.95
N LYS A 441 -21.60 -20.11 -10.01
CA LYS A 441 -22.60 -20.66 -10.93
C LYS A 441 -22.13 -21.92 -11.64
N LEU A 442 -20.86 -21.98 -12.03
CA LEU A 442 -20.25 -23.21 -12.58
C LEU A 442 -20.14 -24.33 -11.54
N ALA A 443 -20.01 -24.00 -10.25
CA ALA A 443 -19.88 -24.95 -9.16
C ALA A 443 -21.23 -25.47 -8.64
N PHE A 444 -22.29 -24.68 -8.78
CA PHE A 444 -23.55 -24.84 -8.07
C PHE A 444 -24.75 -24.85 -9.01
N ASN A 445 -25.35 -26.04 -9.17
CA ASN A 445 -26.42 -26.27 -10.14
C ASN A 445 -27.82 -26.33 -9.50
N ASN A 446 -27.93 -26.22 -8.18
CA ASN A 446 -29.19 -26.42 -7.45
C ASN A 446 -29.60 -25.17 -6.67
N TRP A 447 -29.82 -24.08 -7.40
CA TRP A 447 -30.20 -22.78 -6.86
C TRP A 447 -31.51 -22.77 -6.06
N ASP A 448 -32.38 -23.75 -6.25
CA ASP A 448 -33.64 -23.87 -5.50
C ASP A 448 -33.45 -24.41 -4.08
N LYS A 449 -32.30 -25.03 -3.78
CA LYS A 449 -31.92 -25.46 -2.43
C LYS A 449 -31.38 -24.36 -1.54
N LEU A 450 -31.11 -23.16 -2.05
CA LEU A 450 -30.76 -22.00 -1.23
C LEU A 450 -32.01 -21.57 -0.43
N ASN A 451 -32.27 -22.29 0.65
CA ASN A 451 -33.43 -22.10 1.52
C ASN A 451 -33.32 -20.73 2.20
N LYS A 452 -34.36 -19.91 2.05
CA LYS A 452 -34.43 -18.56 2.65
C LYS A 452 -34.73 -18.61 4.15
N ASN A 453 -35.07 -19.77 4.72
CA ASN A 453 -35.20 -19.97 6.16
C ASN A 453 -33.82 -20.16 6.81
N VAL A 454 -33.09 -19.06 6.93
CA VAL A 454 -31.79 -18.97 7.60
C VAL A 454 -31.90 -18.27 8.95
N SER A 455 -30.92 -18.51 9.82
CA SER A 455 -30.83 -17.91 11.15
C SER A 455 -30.37 -16.45 11.15
N PHE A 456 -29.98 -15.91 10.00
CA PHE A 456 -29.48 -14.54 9.82
C PHE A 456 -30.39 -13.71 8.91
N LYS A 457 -30.27 -12.38 8.95
CA LYS A 457 -31.12 -11.49 8.15
C LYS A 457 -30.63 -11.45 6.70
N LEU A 458 -31.51 -11.76 5.75
CA LEU A 458 -31.22 -11.68 4.32
C LEU A 458 -31.62 -10.32 3.75
N ASP A 459 -30.72 -9.69 3.01
CA ASP A 459 -31.01 -8.45 2.27
C ASP A 459 -31.84 -8.74 1.00
N VAL A 460 -32.73 -7.82 0.64
CA VAL A 460 -33.59 -7.95 -0.56
C VAL A 460 -32.76 -8.00 -1.83
N GLU A 461 -31.66 -7.25 -1.90
CA GLU A 461 -30.75 -7.25 -3.06
C GLU A 461 -30.03 -8.60 -3.21
N THR A 462 -29.80 -9.33 -2.11
CA THR A 462 -29.26 -10.70 -2.16
C THR A 462 -30.20 -11.65 -2.88
N THR A 463 -31.51 -11.50 -2.66
CA THR A 463 -32.50 -12.28 -3.39
C THR A 463 -32.47 -11.97 -4.88
N LYS A 464 -32.35 -10.68 -5.27
CA LYS A 464 -32.23 -10.28 -6.68
C LYS A 464 -30.98 -10.87 -7.34
N LEU A 465 -29.83 -10.81 -6.67
CA LEU A 465 -28.57 -11.41 -7.14
C LEU A 465 -28.73 -12.92 -7.40
N ILE A 466 -29.40 -13.64 -6.50
CA ILE A 466 -29.65 -15.09 -6.67
C ILE A 466 -30.54 -15.35 -7.89
N GLU A 467 -31.62 -14.58 -8.07
CA GLU A 467 -32.50 -14.74 -9.25
C GLU A 467 -31.75 -14.43 -10.55
N GLU A 468 -30.84 -13.46 -10.57
CA GLU A 468 -29.98 -13.22 -11.73
C GLU A 468 -28.99 -14.37 -11.98
N LEU A 469 -28.42 -14.95 -10.92
CA LEU A 469 -27.51 -16.09 -11.03
C LEU A 469 -28.22 -17.36 -11.52
N LYS A 470 -29.55 -17.47 -11.38
CA LYS A 470 -30.37 -18.56 -11.96
C LYS A 470 -30.60 -18.40 -13.46
N LEU A 471 -30.43 -17.19 -14.02
CA LEU A 471 -30.66 -16.97 -15.44
C LEU A 471 -29.67 -17.77 -16.30
N PRO A 472 -30.04 -18.14 -17.53
CA PRO A 472 -29.13 -18.81 -18.46
C PRO A 472 -27.83 -18.03 -18.68
N TYR A 473 -26.73 -18.71 -19.00
CA TYR A 473 -25.43 -18.05 -19.25
C TYR A 473 -25.51 -16.97 -20.35
N GLY A 474 -26.39 -17.13 -21.35
CA GLY A 474 -26.66 -16.13 -22.39
C GLY A 474 -27.26 -14.80 -21.90
N LYS A 475 -27.76 -14.76 -20.67
CA LYS A 475 -28.20 -13.52 -20.01
C LYS A 475 -27.08 -12.80 -19.27
N LEU A 476 -26.02 -13.52 -18.91
CA LEU A 476 -24.85 -12.98 -18.21
C LEU A 476 -23.71 -12.64 -19.18
N TYR A 477 -23.59 -13.42 -20.25
CA TYR A 477 -22.58 -13.32 -21.30
C TYR A 477 -23.25 -13.25 -22.66
N ASP A 478 -22.68 -12.44 -23.54
CA ASP A 478 -23.18 -12.27 -24.91
C ASP A 478 -22.44 -13.24 -25.83
N TYR A 479 -23.07 -14.37 -26.15
CA TYR A 479 -22.48 -15.42 -26.98
C TYR A 479 -22.26 -14.98 -28.43
N THR A 480 -22.91 -13.90 -28.87
CA THR A 480 -22.70 -13.33 -30.22
C THR A 480 -21.45 -12.47 -30.31
N LYS A 481 -20.87 -12.08 -29.18
CA LYS A 481 -19.70 -11.18 -29.13
C LYS A 481 -18.44 -11.94 -28.70
N PRO A 482 -17.41 -12.03 -29.57
CA PRO A 482 -16.17 -12.75 -29.26
C PRO A 482 -15.51 -12.31 -27.95
N TRP A 483 -15.51 -11.00 -27.64
CA TRP A 483 -14.90 -10.47 -26.41
C TRP A 483 -15.64 -10.86 -25.13
N SER A 484 -16.94 -11.16 -25.23
CA SER A 484 -17.77 -11.52 -24.08
C SER A 484 -17.64 -13.02 -23.82
N LEU A 485 -17.74 -13.82 -24.88
CA LEU A 485 -17.52 -15.26 -24.83
C LEU A 485 -16.09 -15.63 -24.40
N SER A 486 -15.07 -14.90 -24.88
CA SER A 486 -13.68 -15.13 -24.49
C SER A 486 -13.44 -14.95 -22.99
N LYS A 487 -14.23 -14.10 -22.31
CA LYS A 487 -14.14 -13.94 -20.85
C LYS A 487 -14.66 -15.16 -20.12
N LEU A 488 -15.80 -15.71 -20.56
CA LEU A 488 -16.36 -16.93 -19.99
C LEU A 488 -15.46 -18.13 -20.28
N GLN A 489 -14.98 -18.26 -21.52
CA GLN A 489 -14.05 -19.31 -21.94
C GLN A 489 -12.79 -19.30 -21.07
N LYS A 490 -12.20 -18.13 -20.82
CA LYS A 490 -11.02 -18.02 -19.96
C LYS A 490 -11.26 -18.58 -18.55
N ILE A 491 -12.42 -18.30 -17.96
CA ILE A 491 -12.79 -18.82 -16.64
C ILE A 491 -12.94 -20.34 -16.69
N CYS A 492 -13.64 -20.84 -17.71
CA CYS A 492 -13.81 -22.28 -17.95
C CYS A 492 -12.47 -23.01 -18.13
N ASP A 493 -11.54 -22.42 -18.89
CA ASP A 493 -10.21 -22.96 -19.13
C ASP A 493 -9.36 -23.01 -17.85
N GLU A 494 -9.40 -21.93 -17.06
CA GLU A 494 -8.71 -21.84 -15.76
C GLU A 494 -9.22 -22.90 -14.77
N GLU A 495 -10.52 -23.17 -14.78
CA GLU A 495 -11.18 -24.15 -13.91
C GLU A 495 -11.22 -25.57 -14.49
N LYS A 496 -10.78 -25.77 -15.74
CA LYS A 496 -10.88 -27.02 -16.51
C LYS A 496 -12.31 -27.56 -16.61
N ILE A 497 -13.26 -26.67 -16.87
CA ILE A 497 -14.69 -26.97 -17.04
C ILE A 497 -15.08 -26.68 -18.49
N PRO A 498 -15.94 -27.49 -19.13
CA PRO A 498 -16.44 -27.16 -20.47
C PRO A 498 -17.18 -25.82 -20.47
N LEU A 499 -17.10 -25.10 -21.59
CA LEU A 499 -17.90 -23.89 -21.80
C LEU A 499 -19.38 -24.27 -21.75
N PRO A 500 -20.19 -23.66 -20.87
CA PRO A 500 -21.62 -23.96 -20.80
C PRO A 500 -22.35 -23.46 -22.05
N ASP A 501 -23.49 -24.07 -22.36
CA ASP A 501 -24.34 -23.61 -23.45
C ASP A 501 -25.04 -22.29 -23.09
N GLU A 502 -25.39 -21.48 -24.10
CA GLU A 502 -26.09 -20.20 -23.92
C GLU A 502 -27.38 -20.33 -23.08
N ASN A 503 -28.09 -21.45 -23.27
CA ASN A 503 -29.37 -21.74 -22.61
C ASN A 503 -29.21 -22.52 -21.30
N GLN A 504 -27.99 -22.92 -20.92
CA GLN A 504 -27.75 -23.66 -19.70
C GLN A 504 -27.99 -22.76 -18.48
N GLN A 505 -28.76 -23.26 -17.52
CA GLN A 505 -29.06 -22.61 -16.24
C GLN A 505 -28.07 -23.02 -15.15
#